data_AF-A0A142L1C3-F1
#
_entry.id   AF-A0A142L1C3-F1
#
_cell.length_a   1.000
_cell.length_b   1.000
_cell.length_c   1.000
_cell.angle_alpha   90.00
_cell.angle_beta   90.00
_cell.angle_gamma   90.00
#
_symmetry.space_group_name_H-M   'P 1'
#
loop_
_entity.id
_entity.type
_entity.pdbx_description
1 polymer ?
#
loop_
_entity_poly.entity_id
_entity_poly.type
_entity_poly.pdbx_seq_one_letter_code
_entity_poly.pdbx_strand_id
1 'polypeptide(L)'
;MEKDFALIIGINDYTPPDANGLRTLGGAIRDANDFEEWVLNPNGGNVPKANCRKIISNPNPLKPIQKEIDDAYLELDDLIGNGDGQARRFYFYFSGHGVGLMNATKEIALCLANWSEKRRHEALGAELYKETFNQYGYFDEIIFILDCCRNTKVNINPAHPSFSPIMQGQNAGQTKLFTAYATQYQDQSFEAEEENSEMRGVFTKVLLDGLKGDAPNENGIISADGLKDYLMKQTPIEAQKKGYKQIPQIIVDSFTKETPFISLVNFQSENIICYIVFSDTRNGDIELIDNSGVIHSYNASQQKNVQVSLSKGLYLLRDTVTGDKYPIQVLPSNKEIHVDF
;
A
#
# COMPACT_ATOMS: atom_id res chain seq x y z
N MET A 1 20.44 5.31 4.31
CA MET A 1 19.86 4.28 5.19
C MET A 1 19.80 4.80 6.63
N GLU A 2 20.87 5.36 7.21
CA GLU A 2 20.79 6.04 8.54
C GLU A 2 19.91 7.31 8.59
N LYS A 3 19.48 7.81 7.43
CA LYS A 3 18.72 9.04 7.23
C LYS A 3 17.28 8.81 6.76
N ASP A 4 16.77 7.59 6.91
CA ASP A 4 15.38 7.26 6.58
C ASP A 4 14.55 7.29 7.86
N PHE A 5 13.31 7.76 7.75
CA PHE A 5 12.41 8.04 8.88
C PHE A 5 11.01 7.51 8.57
N ALA A 6 10.26 7.17 9.62
CA ALA A 6 8.89 6.69 9.45
C ALA A 6 7.98 7.17 10.59
N LEU A 7 6.77 7.61 10.23
CA LEU A 7 5.65 7.84 11.13
C LEU A 7 4.47 6.99 10.66
N ILE A 8 4.05 6.06 11.51
CA ILE A 8 3.07 5.01 11.17
C ILE A 8 1.90 5.13 12.14
N ILE A 9 0.68 5.26 11.62
CA ILE A 9 -0.55 5.41 12.39
C ILE A 9 -1.54 4.31 12.01
N GLY A 10 -2.09 3.59 13.00
CA GLY A 10 -3.16 2.61 12.81
C GLY A 10 -4.25 2.74 13.87
N ILE A 11 -5.49 3.03 13.48
CA ILE A 11 -6.57 3.33 14.43
C ILE A 11 -7.73 2.36 14.23
N ASN A 12 -7.94 1.47 15.21
CA ASN A 12 -9.12 0.60 15.29
C ASN A 12 -10.20 1.21 16.18
N ASP A 13 -9.78 1.80 17.31
CA ASP A 13 -10.66 2.25 18.37
C ASP A 13 -11.04 3.72 18.16
N TYR A 14 -12.34 3.96 18.11
CA TYR A 14 -12.93 5.27 17.92
C TYR A 14 -13.97 5.54 19.00
N THR A 15 -14.35 6.81 19.14
CA THR A 15 -15.60 7.17 19.81
C THR A 15 -16.71 6.32 19.18
N PRO A 16 -17.51 5.59 19.96
CA PRO A 16 -18.42 4.60 19.39
C PRO A 16 -19.65 5.25 18.73
N PRO A 17 -20.36 4.53 17.83
CA PRO A 17 -21.49 5.08 17.09
C PRO A 17 -22.67 5.56 17.94
N ASP A 18 -22.92 4.94 19.10
CA ASP A 18 -23.93 5.38 20.07
C ASP A 18 -23.62 6.75 20.69
N ALA A 19 -22.34 7.14 20.70
CA ALA A 19 -21.87 8.48 21.02
C ALA A 19 -21.73 9.40 19.78
N ASN A 20 -22.28 9.02 18.62
CA ASN A 20 -22.14 9.68 17.31
C ASN A 20 -20.69 9.71 16.80
N GLY A 21 -19.91 8.68 17.11
CA GLY A 21 -18.57 8.50 16.56
C GLY A 21 -18.54 7.55 15.35
N LEU A 22 -17.46 6.79 15.23
CA LEU A 22 -17.20 5.92 14.09
C LEU A 22 -17.26 4.44 14.52
N ARG A 23 -17.54 3.56 13.56
CA ARG A 23 -17.44 2.12 13.79
C ARG A 23 -15.98 1.74 14.12
N THR A 24 -15.79 0.80 15.02
CA THR A 24 -14.49 0.14 15.23
C THR A 24 -14.03 -0.55 13.95
N LEU A 25 -12.73 -0.53 13.69
CA LEU A 25 -12.08 -1.30 12.61
C LEU A 25 -11.37 -2.52 13.19
N GLY A 26 -11.18 -3.55 12.36
CA GLY A 26 -10.44 -4.75 12.74
C GLY A 26 -9.00 -4.76 12.22
N GLY A 27 -8.76 -4.19 11.04
CA GLY A 27 -7.49 -4.34 10.31
C GLY A 27 -6.44 -3.26 10.53
N ALA A 28 -6.80 -2.05 10.96
CA ALA A 28 -5.92 -0.89 10.85
C ALA A 28 -4.68 -0.94 11.76
N ILE A 29 -4.80 -1.42 13.00
CA ILE A 29 -3.65 -1.65 13.88
C ILE A 29 -2.70 -2.69 13.28
N ARG A 30 -3.27 -3.74 12.70
CA ARG A 30 -2.49 -4.83 12.11
C ARG A 30 -1.73 -4.35 10.88
N ASP A 31 -2.43 -3.65 10.00
CA ASP A 31 -1.85 -3.01 8.82
C ASP A 31 -0.65 -2.12 9.19
N ALA A 32 -0.78 -1.31 10.24
CA ALA A 32 0.32 -0.52 10.78
C ALA A 32 1.47 -1.36 11.35
N ASN A 33 1.18 -2.49 12.02
CA ASN A 33 2.21 -3.40 12.52
C ASN A 33 3.01 -4.06 11.39
N ASP A 34 2.34 -4.56 10.35
CA ASP A 34 3.02 -5.24 9.25
C ASP A 34 3.79 -4.25 8.36
N PHE A 35 3.28 -3.01 8.24
CA PHE A 35 4.03 -1.93 7.59
C PHE A 35 5.26 -1.54 8.42
N GLU A 36 5.17 -1.48 9.75
CA GLU A 36 6.34 -1.27 10.61
C GLU A 36 7.37 -2.41 10.44
N GLU A 37 6.92 -3.66 10.43
CA GLU A 37 7.80 -4.81 10.20
C GLU A 37 8.54 -4.66 8.87
N TRP A 38 7.83 -4.32 7.79
CA TRP A 38 8.45 -4.10 6.49
C TRP A 38 9.40 -2.89 6.49
N VAL A 39 9.02 -1.77 7.12
CA VAL A 39 9.83 -0.54 7.08
C VAL A 39 11.15 -0.71 7.84
N LEU A 40 11.15 -1.51 8.91
CA LEU A 40 12.35 -1.79 9.72
C LEU A 40 13.21 -2.91 9.13
N ASN A 41 12.66 -3.72 8.23
CA ASN A 41 13.37 -4.84 7.64
C ASN A 41 14.55 -4.35 6.79
N PRO A 42 15.77 -4.89 6.94
CA PRO A 42 16.93 -4.53 6.12
C PRO A 42 16.73 -4.77 4.61
N ASN A 43 15.88 -5.73 4.23
CA ASN A 43 15.49 -6.01 2.86
C ASN A 43 14.18 -5.28 2.46
N GLY A 44 13.63 -4.43 3.34
CA GLY A 44 12.43 -3.63 3.11
C GLY A 44 12.74 -2.14 3.09
N GLY A 45 12.12 -1.37 3.99
CA GLY A 45 12.36 0.06 4.12
C GLY A 45 13.73 0.41 4.71
N ASN A 46 14.33 -0.52 5.47
CA ASN A 46 15.59 -0.36 6.21
C ASN A 46 15.69 0.95 7.02
N VAL A 47 14.57 1.39 7.60
CA VAL A 47 14.51 2.52 8.51
C VAL A 47 15.12 2.12 9.86
N PRO A 48 16.11 2.87 10.40
CA PRO A 48 16.62 2.62 11.74
C PRO A 48 15.50 2.68 12.76
N LYS A 49 15.46 1.74 13.72
CA LYS A 49 14.38 1.69 14.73
C LYS A 49 14.21 3.01 15.48
N ALA A 50 15.31 3.71 15.77
CA ALA A 50 15.30 5.02 16.43
C ALA A 50 14.61 6.12 15.60
N ASN A 51 14.53 5.97 14.28
CA ASN A 51 13.93 6.92 13.33
C ASN A 51 12.49 6.54 12.97
N CYS A 52 11.91 5.54 13.65
CA CYS A 52 10.54 5.09 13.43
C CYS A 52 9.67 5.44 14.64
N ARG A 53 8.51 6.04 14.39
CA ARG A 53 7.45 6.23 15.38
C ARG A 53 6.19 5.54 14.90
N LYS A 54 5.64 4.68 15.75
CA LYS A 54 4.37 4.00 15.50
C LYS A 54 3.36 4.40 16.57
N ILE A 55 2.18 4.80 16.14
CA ILE A 55 1.06 5.19 16.97
C ILE A 55 -0.12 4.29 16.62
N ILE A 56 -0.63 3.57 17.61
CA ILE A 56 -1.81 2.73 17.45
C ILE A 56 -2.90 3.18 18.41
N SER A 57 -4.15 2.90 18.08
CA SER A 57 -5.26 3.26 18.97
C SER A 57 -5.23 2.49 20.29
N ASN A 58 -5.77 3.14 21.32
CA ASN A 58 -6.07 2.54 22.60
C ASN A 58 -7.48 3.00 23.00
N PRO A 59 -8.39 2.11 23.42
CA PRO A 59 -9.74 2.50 23.81
C PRO A 59 -9.80 3.20 25.18
N ASN A 60 -8.77 3.06 26.04
CA ASN A 60 -8.76 3.65 27.38
C ASN A 60 -7.34 4.01 27.89
N PRO A 61 -6.97 5.31 27.95
CA PRO A 61 -7.72 6.45 27.43
C PRO A 61 -7.82 6.40 25.91
N LEU A 62 -8.95 6.88 25.36
CA LEU A 62 -9.19 6.90 23.91
C LEU A 62 -8.16 7.76 23.18
N LYS A 63 -7.33 7.11 22.36
CA LYS A 63 -6.16 7.68 21.66
C LYS A 63 -5.95 6.99 20.31
N PRO A 64 -5.20 7.59 19.36
CA PRO A 64 -4.51 8.88 19.48
C PRO A 64 -5.43 10.09 19.27
N ILE A 65 -5.02 11.22 19.85
CA ILE A 65 -5.47 12.56 19.42
C ILE A 65 -4.33 13.22 18.63
N GLN A 66 -4.57 14.42 18.10
CA GLN A 66 -3.60 15.09 17.23
C GLN A 66 -2.25 15.27 17.92
N LYS A 67 -2.27 15.63 19.20
CA LYS A 67 -1.07 15.93 19.97
C LYS A 67 -0.06 14.77 19.96
N GLU A 68 -0.48 13.51 20.11
CA GLU A 68 0.47 12.39 20.08
C GLU A 68 1.15 12.22 18.72
N ILE A 69 0.44 12.55 17.63
CA ILE A 69 0.98 12.45 16.26
C ILE A 69 1.97 13.59 16.01
N ASP A 70 1.62 14.80 16.45
CA ASP A 70 2.48 15.97 16.36
C ASP A 70 3.75 15.81 17.20
N ASP A 71 3.62 15.38 18.45
CA ASP A 71 4.76 15.13 19.34
C ASP A 71 5.68 14.04 18.76
N ALA A 72 5.12 12.98 18.17
CA ALA A 72 5.92 11.94 17.54
C ALA A 72 6.70 12.44 16.32
N TYR A 73 6.14 13.35 15.51
CA TYR A 73 6.90 13.98 14.44
C TYR A 73 7.98 14.92 15.00
N LEU A 74 7.67 15.72 16.02
CA LEU A 74 8.64 16.62 16.64
C LEU A 74 9.84 15.88 17.23
N GLU A 75 9.65 14.67 17.77
CA GLU A 75 10.77 13.82 18.17
C GLU A 75 11.65 13.39 16.98
N LEU A 76 11.07 13.19 15.79
CA LEU A 76 11.84 12.91 14.57
C LEU A 76 12.52 14.18 14.03
N ASP A 77 11.85 15.33 14.08
CA ASP A 77 12.41 16.65 13.76
C ASP A 77 13.66 16.92 14.61
N ASP A 78 13.58 16.71 15.93
CA ASP A 78 14.72 16.82 16.85
C ASP A 78 15.87 15.90 16.46
N LEU A 79 15.60 14.66 16.05
CA LEU A 79 16.64 13.72 15.60
C LEU A 79 17.32 14.20 14.31
N ILE A 80 16.56 14.73 13.35
CA ILE A 80 17.08 15.27 12.09
C ILE A 80 17.90 16.54 12.35
N GLY A 81 17.36 17.45 13.15
CA GLY A 81 17.96 18.74 13.49
C GLY A 81 19.23 18.63 14.35
N ASN A 82 19.31 17.65 15.24
CA ASN A 82 20.54 17.34 15.98
C ASN A 82 21.63 16.68 15.12
N GLY A 83 21.26 16.21 13.92
CA GLY A 83 22.19 15.76 12.88
C GLY A 83 22.70 16.92 12.03
N ASP A 84 22.69 16.73 10.71
CA ASP A 84 23.06 17.77 9.74
C ASP A 84 21.83 18.47 9.10
N GLY A 85 20.63 18.24 9.65
CA GLY A 85 19.39 18.80 9.13
C GLY A 85 18.99 18.22 7.77
N GLN A 86 19.49 17.04 7.41
CA GLN A 86 19.15 16.37 6.14
C GLN A 86 18.65 14.95 6.39
N ALA A 87 17.64 14.56 5.63
CA ALA A 87 17.06 13.24 5.63
C ALA A 87 16.87 12.75 4.19
N ARG A 88 17.06 11.45 3.94
CA ARG A 88 16.88 10.91 2.60
C ARG A 88 15.40 10.66 2.33
N ARG A 89 14.74 9.89 3.19
CA ARG A 89 13.36 9.46 2.96
C ARG A 89 12.51 9.53 4.21
N PHE A 90 11.27 9.97 4.07
CA PHE A 90 10.25 9.89 5.10
C PHE A 90 9.05 9.05 4.63
N TYR A 91 8.67 8.07 5.43
CA TYR A 91 7.43 7.31 5.27
C TYR A 91 6.37 7.86 6.22
N PHE A 92 5.25 8.34 5.67
CA PHE A 92 4.05 8.59 6.43
C PHE A 92 3.01 7.55 6.04
N TYR A 93 2.57 6.74 7.01
CA TYR A 93 1.58 5.70 6.80
C TYR A 93 0.40 5.89 7.73
N PHE A 94 -0.81 5.86 7.19
CA PHE A 94 -2.05 5.92 7.96
C PHE A 94 -3.00 4.80 7.51
N SER A 95 -3.52 4.03 8.47
CA SER A 95 -4.67 3.14 8.29
C SER A 95 -5.76 3.48 9.30
N GLY A 96 -6.98 3.68 8.81
CA GLY A 96 -8.11 4.09 9.64
C GLY A 96 -9.28 4.68 8.85
N HIS A 97 -10.19 5.36 9.55
CA HIS A 97 -11.25 6.14 8.91
C HIS A 97 -10.71 7.40 8.25
N GLY A 98 -11.24 7.69 7.07
CA GLY A 98 -10.91 8.88 6.30
C GLY A 98 -12.15 9.43 5.61
N VAL A 99 -12.15 10.75 5.40
CA VAL A 99 -13.24 11.49 4.77
C VAL A 99 -12.64 12.43 3.71
N GLY A 100 -13.16 12.38 2.49
CA GLY A 100 -12.79 13.32 1.44
C GLY A 100 -13.51 14.66 1.62
N LEU A 101 -12.87 15.76 1.20
CA LEU A 101 -13.47 17.08 1.28
C LEU A 101 -14.18 17.46 -0.03
N MET A 102 -15.41 17.96 0.07
CA MET A 102 -16.26 18.27 -1.09
C MET A 102 -15.64 19.32 -2.04
N ASN A 103 -14.84 20.25 -1.50
CA ASN A 103 -14.23 21.35 -2.24
C ASN A 103 -12.70 21.21 -2.41
N ALA A 104 -12.12 20.08 -2.01
CA ALA A 104 -10.68 19.84 -2.08
C ALA A 104 -10.42 18.36 -2.39
N THR A 105 -10.36 18.02 -3.69
CA THR A 105 -10.33 16.62 -4.17
C THR A 105 -9.10 15.83 -3.76
N LYS A 106 -8.00 16.53 -3.44
CA LYS A 106 -6.75 15.94 -2.95
C LYS A 106 -6.70 15.84 -1.43
N GLU A 107 -7.48 16.66 -0.71
CA GLU A 107 -7.45 16.68 0.74
C GLU A 107 -8.32 15.56 1.33
N ILE A 108 -7.79 14.97 2.40
CA ILE A 108 -8.43 13.89 3.15
C ILE A 108 -8.30 14.24 4.63
N ALA A 109 -9.44 14.24 5.31
CA ALA A 109 -9.47 14.28 6.76
C ALA A 109 -9.21 12.87 7.31
N LEU A 110 -8.07 12.68 7.98
CA LEU A 110 -7.69 11.43 8.65
C LEU A 110 -8.30 11.40 10.05
N CYS A 111 -9.42 10.71 10.23
CA CYS A 111 -10.18 10.73 11.48
C CYS A 111 -9.37 10.14 12.64
N LEU A 112 -9.30 10.87 13.76
CA LEU A 112 -8.65 10.43 14.98
C LEU A 112 -9.60 9.67 15.91
N ALA A 113 -9.06 9.02 16.94
CA ALA A 113 -9.86 8.16 17.82
C ALA A 113 -11.02 8.92 18.49
N ASN A 114 -10.80 10.19 18.85
CA ASN A 114 -11.80 11.07 19.48
C ASN A 114 -12.75 11.76 18.48
N TRP A 115 -12.71 11.41 17.19
CA TRP A 115 -13.63 11.94 16.19
C TRP A 115 -15.09 11.59 16.50
N SER A 116 -15.97 12.56 16.33
CA SER A 116 -17.43 12.36 16.37
C SER A 116 -18.13 13.40 15.50
N GLU A 117 -19.41 13.20 15.22
CA GLU A 117 -20.23 14.20 14.53
C GLU A 117 -20.23 15.56 15.24
N LYS A 118 -20.01 15.61 16.56
CA LYS A 118 -19.88 16.87 17.32
C LYS A 118 -18.45 17.42 17.34
N ARG A 119 -17.46 16.58 17.08
CA ARG A 119 -16.03 16.91 17.07
C ARG A 119 -15.40 16.59 15.71
N ARG A 120 -16.03 17.06 14.63
CA ARG A 120 -15.60 16.72 13.26
C ARG A 120 -14.19 17.19 12.93
N HIS A 121 -13.67 18.20 13.64
CA HIS A 121 -12.31 18.72 13.40
C HIS A 121 -11.21 17.86 14.06
N GLU A 122 -11.57 16.80 14.79
CA GLU A 122 -10.63 15.81 15.32
C GLU A 122 -10.19 14.84 14.20
N ALA A 123 -9.61 15.41 13.16
CA ALA A 123 -9.09 14.71 12.00
C ALA A 123 -7.93 15.51 11.43
N LEU A 124 -6.89 14.85 10.96
CA LEU A 124 -5.72 15.53 10.39
C LEU A 124 -5.93 15.84 8.92
N GLY A 125 -5.42 16.98 8.44
CA GLY A 125 -5.40 17.29 7.01
C GLY A 125 -4.22 16.61 6.35
N ALA A 126 -4.47 15.54 5.59
CA ALA A 126 -3.41 14.74 4.99
C ALA A 126 -2.49 15.59 4.09
N GLU A 127 -3.06 16.47 3.26
CA GLU A 127 -2.26 17.36 2.40
C GLU A 127 -1.58 18.47 3.22
N LEU A 128 -2.26 19.02 4.24
CA LEU A 128 -1.65 20.01 5.14
C LEU A 128 -0.39 19.48 5.84
N TYR A 129 -0.43 18.25 6.36
CA TYR A 129 0.75 17.61 6.97
C TYR A 129 1.85 17.37 5.94
N LYS A 130 1.51 16.84 4.76
CA LYS A 130 2.47 16.60 3.69
C LYS A 130 3.15 17.88 3.22
N GLU A 131 2.41 18.98 3.09
CA GLU A 131 2.94 20.30 2.77
C GLU A 131 3.89 20.80 3.86
N THR A 132 3.51 20.69 5.14
CA THR A 132 4.38 21.06 6.25
C THR A 132 5.69 20.26 6.23
N PHE A 133 5.64 18.95 6.02
CA PHE A 133 6.86 18.12 5.91
C PHE A 133 7.76 18.56 4.75
N ASN A 134 7.18 18.95 3.61
CA ASN A 134 7.92 19.46 2.46
C ASN A 134 8.53 20.85 2.74
N GLN A 135 7.86 21.69 3.53
CA GLN A 135 8.35 23.03 3.89
C GLN A 135 9.59 23.01 4.79
N TYR A 136 9.78 21.96 5.59
CA TYR A 136 11.03 21.77 6.35
C TYR A 136 12.25 21.60 5.43
N GLY A 137 12.07 21.05 4.23
CA GLY A 137 13.15 20.89 3.26
C GLY A 137 14.23 19.88 3.68
N TYR A 138 13.95 19.00 4.64
CA TYR A 138 14.90 17.99 5.09
C TYR A 138 14.98 16.80 4.13
N PHE A 139 13.85 16.39 3.56
CA PHE A 139 13.70 15.09 2.91
C PHE A 139 13.95 15.16 1.41
N ASP A 140 14.82 14.30 0.87
CA ASP A 140 14.90 14.11 -0.58
C ASP A 140 13.61 13.48 -1.13
N GLU A 141 12.95 12.62 -0.32
CA GLU A 141 11.82 11.80 -0.71
C GLU A 141 10.78 11.71 0.41
N ILE A 142 9.50 11.92 0.09
CA ILE A 142 8.37 11.65 1.00
C ILE A 142 7.44 10.62 0.36
N ILE A 143 7.22 9.53 1.08
CA ILE A 143 6.34 8.42 0.71
C ILE A 143 5.12 8.49 1.63
N PHE A 144 3.97 8.87 1.06
CA PHE A 144 2.75 9.17 1.78
C PHE A 144 1.67 8.15 1.42
N ILE A 145 1.28 7.30 2.38
CA ILE A 145 0.43 6.13 2.14
C ILE A 145 -0.78 6.20 3.05
N LEU A 146 -1.97 6.24 2.46
CA LEU A 146 -3.23 6.46 3.17
C LEU A 146 -4.22 5.34 2.85
N ASP A 147 -4.34 4.38 3.77
CA ASP A 147 -5.37 3.33 3.73
C ASP A 147 -6.63 3.77 4.48
N CYS A 148 -7.44 4.58 3.79
CA CYS A 148 -8.69 5.09 4.32
C CYS A 148 -9.68 5.44 3.19
N CYS A 149 -10.94 5.63 3.57
CA CYS A 149 -11.98 6.08 2.64
C CYS A 149 -11.78 7.54 2.21
N ARG A 150 -12.41 7.94 1.09
CA ARG A 150 -12.40 9.32 0.58
C ARG A 150 -13.80 9.80 0.17
N ASN A 151 -14.83 9.24 0.79
CA ASN A 151 -16.20 9.67 0.54
C ASN A 151 -16.43 11.08 1.13
N THR A 152 -17.26 11.89 0.48
CA THR A 152 -17.47 13.31 0.83
C THR A 152 -18.80 13.53 1.55
N LYS A 153 -19.22 12.56 2.38
CA LYS A 153 -20.55 12.57 3.00
C LYS A 153 -20.65 13.53 4.19
N VAL A 154 -19.52 14.03 4.69
CA VAL A 154 -19.45 14.85 5.90
C VAL A 154 -18.71 16.15 5.59
N ASN A 155 -19.29 17.28 5.98
CA ASN A 155 -18.60 18.55 5.96
C ASN A 155 -17.62 18.63 7.13
N ILE A 156 -16.33 18.66 6.83
CA ILE A 156 -15.23 18.57 7.78
C ILE A 156 -14.18 19.63 7.43
N ASN A 157 -13.63 20.27 8.46
CA ASN A 157 -12.44 21.09 8.34
C ASN A 157 -11.32 20.37 9.12
N PRO A 158 -10.42 19.66 8.42
CA PRO A 158 -9.36 18.92 9.08
C PRO A 158 -8.34 19.88 9.72
N ALA A 159 -7.68 19.40 10.76
CA ALA A 159 -6.70 20.17 11.51
C ALA A 159 -5.37 20.27 10.76
N HIS A 160 -4.78 21.47 10.80
CA HIS A 160 -3.38 21.69 10.46
C HIS A 160 -2.47 21.05 11.52
N PRO A 161 -1.23 20.66 11.17
CA PRO A 161 -0.21 20.37 12.17
C PRO A 161 -0.08 21.51 13.19
N SER A 162 0.18 21.18 14.45
CA SER A 162 0.47 22.20 15.48
C SER A 162 1.91 22.73 15.42
N PHE A 163 2.70 22.25 14.46
CA PHE A 163 4.08 22.64 14.20
C PHE A 163 4.26 23.13 12.77
N SER A 164 5.29 23.94 12.56
CA SER A 164 5.76 24.35 11.24
C SER A 164 7.20 24.83 11.36
N PRO A 165 8.00 24.78 10.28
CA PRO A 165 9.32 25.38 10.33
C PRO A 165 9.21 26.90 10.51
N ILE A 166 10.14 27.51 11.26
CA ILE A 166 10.16 28.97 11.48
C ILE A 166 10.38 29.73 10.15
N MET A 167 11.22 29.16 9.28
CA MET A 167 11.45 29.59 7.91
C MET A 167 11.49 28.35 7.03
N GLN A 168 11.04 28.47 5.77
CA GLN A 168 11.13 27.36 4.83
C GLN A 168 12.60 26.91 4.68
N GLY A 169 12.82 25.59 4.67
CA GLY A 169 14.13 25.01 4.42
C GLY A 169 14.63 25.34 3.02
N GLN A 170 15.96 25.36 2.83
CA GLN A 170 16.57 25.71 1.54
C GLN A 170 16.15 24.79 0.40
N ASN A 171 15.87 23.52 0.71
CA ASN A 171 15.43 22.51 -0.26
C ASN A 171 13.90 22.32 -0.28
N ALA A 172 13.13 23.20 0.36
CA ALA A 172 11.67 23.13 0.35
C ALA A 172 11.15 23.13 -1.09
N GLY A 173 10.25 22.20 -1.41
CA GLY A 173 9.67 22.05 -2.75
C GLY A 173 10.54 21.27 -3.75
N GLN A 174 11.72 20.78 -3.36
CA GLN A 174 12.57 19.92 -4.20
C GLN A 174 12.36 18.42 -3.90
N THR A 175 11.52 18.10 -2.91
CA THR A 175 11.21 16.75 -2.45
C THR A 175 10.48 15.93 -3.52
N LYS A 176 10.95 14.70 -3.79
CA LYS A 176 10.21 13.73 -4.61
C LYS A 176 9.05 13.16 -3.81
N LEU A 177 7.87 13.06 -4.41
CA LEU A 177 6.65 12.63 -3.72
C LEU A 177 6.06 11.37 -4.35
N PHE A 178 5.82 10.37 -3.51
CA PHE A 178 4.99 9.23 -3.86
C PHE A 178 3.79 9.26 -2.92
N THR A 179 2.60 9.57 -3.43
CA THR A 179 1.37 9.57 -2.64
C THR A 179 0.46 8.44 -3.12
N ALA A 180 0.11 7.54 -2.21
CA ALA A 180 -0.77 6.42 -2.47
C ALA A 180 -2.04 6.52 -1.63
N TYR A 181 -3.16 6.70 -2.31
CA TYR A 181 -4.49 6.62 -1.72
C TYR A 181 -5.07 5.23 -2.00
N ALA A 182 -5.54 4.55 -0.96
CA ALA A 182 -6.15 3.23 -1.10
C ALA A 182 -7.40 3.22 -1.97
N THR A 183 -8.03 4.39 -2.18
CA THR A 183 -9.17 4.55 -3.04
C THR A 183 -9.17 5.92 -3.75
N GLN A 184 -9.94 6.03 -4.84
CA GLN A 184 -10.15 7.27 -5.56
C GLN A 184 -11.06 8.25 -4.79
N TYR A 185 -11.05 9.52 -5.17
CA TYR A 185 -11.93 10.53 -4.58
C TYR A 185 -13.41 10.12 -4.71
N GLN A 186 -14.20 10.37 -3.66
CA GLN A 186 -15.61 9.97 -3.54
C GLN A 186 -15.87 8.45 -3.47
N ASP A 187 -14.85 7.63 -3.23
CA ASP A 187 -14.99 6.18 -3.15
C ASP A 187 -14.51 5.62 -1.78
N GLN A 188 -14.66 4.30 -1.58
CA GLN A 188 -14.41 3.61 -0.31
C GLN A 188 -13.13 2.77 -0.36
N SER A 189 -12.48 2.62 0.80
CA SER A 189 -11.46 1.59 1.08
C SER A 189 -12.05 0.57 2.04
N PHE A 190 -11.64 -0.69 1.92
CA PHE A 190 -12.22 -1.82 2.65
C PHE A 190 -11.16 -2.61 3.43
N GLU A 191 -11.61 -3.17 4.55
CA GLU A 191 -10.94 -4.27 5.25
C GLU A 191 -11.70 -5.56 4.95
N ALA A 192 -10.98 -6.66 4.79
CA ALA A 192 -11.55 -7.97 4.53
C ALA A 192 -10.94 -9.02 5.46
N GLU A 193 -11.70 -10.08 5.74
CA GLU A 193 -11.20 -11.25 6.46
C GLU A 193 -10.27 -12.07 5.55
N GLU A 194 -9.09 -12.39 6.07
CA GLU A 194 -8.10 -13.27 5.44
C GLU A 194 -8.39 -14.75 5.77
N GLU A 195 -7.71 -15.67 5.09
CA GLU A 195 -7.90 -17.12 5.28
C GLU A 195 -7.70 -17.59 6.72
N ASN A 196 -6.91 -16.84 7.50
CA ASN A 196 -6.63 -17.13 8.91
C ASN A 196 -7.58 -16.40 9.88
N SER A 197 -8.73 -15.92 9.38
CA SER A 197 -9.76 -15.21 10.12
C SER A 197 -9.37 -13.87 10.75
N GLU A 198 -8.28 -13.29 10.29
CA GLU A 198 -7.87 -11.95 10.72
C GLU A 198 -8.30 -10.90 9.70
N MET A 199 -8.69 -9.71 10.17
CA MET A 199 -9.03 -8.58 9.31
C MET A 199 -7.78 -7.87 8.80
N ARG A 200 -7.81 -7.40 7.55
CA ARG A 200 -6.72 -6.65 6.90
C ARG A 200 -7.27 -5.65 5.88
N GLY A 201 -6.66 -4.48 5.75
CA GLY A 201 -6.93 -3.54 4.67
C GLY A 201 -6.58 -4.15 3.31
N VAL A 202 -7.54 -4.14 2.36
CA VAL A 202 -7.33 -4.72 1.02
C VAL A 202 -6.16 -4.04 0.32
N PHE A 203 -6.06 -2.72 0.42
CA PHE A 203 -4.97 -1.97 -0.17
C PHE A 203 -3.63 -2.25 0.53
N THR A 204 -3.59 -2.25 1.87
CA THR A 204 -2.35 -2.55 2.60
C THR A 204 -1.82 -3.96 2.33
N LYS A 205 -2.70 -4.96 2.19
CA LYS A 205 -2.32 -6.31 1.75
C LYS A 205 -1.55 -6.26 0.44
N VAL A 206 -2.18 -5.69 -0.60
CA VAL A 206 -1.59 -5.58 -1.93
C VAL A 206 -0.30 -4.77 -1.88
N LEU A 207 -0.26 -3.64 -1.17
CA LEU A 207 0.95 -2.85 -0.99
C LEU A 207 2.11 -3.68 -0.44
N LEU A 208 1.88 -4.45 0.62
CA LEU A 208 2.92 -5.27 1.23
C LEU A 208 3.33 -6.43 0.32
N ASP A 209 2.41 -7.08 -0.38
CA ASP A 209 2.71 -8.11 -1.38
C ASP A 209 3.61 -7.55 -2.49
N GLY A 210 3.27 -6.35 -2.99
CA GLY A 210 4.06 -5.59 -3.95
C GLY A 210 5.48 -5.31 -3.47
N LEU A 211 5.59 -4.74 -2.27
CA LEU A 211 6.87 -4.36 -1.66
C LEU A 211 7.74 -5.54 -1.24
N LYS A 212 7.15 -6.71 -0.98
CA LYS A 212 7.86 -7.92 -0.54
C LYS A 212 8.27 -8.86 -1.68
N GLY A 213 7.77 -8.68 -2.90
CA GLY A 213 8.21 -9.51 -4.02
C GLY A 213 7.37 -9.46 -5.29
N ASP A 214 6.14 -8.95 -5.24
CA ASP A 214 5.26 -8.94 -6.41
C ASP A 214 5.49 -7.77 -7.38
N ALA A 215 5.90 -6.60 -6.90
CA ALA A 215 6.22 -5.45 -7.75
C ALA A 215 7.63 -5.39 -8.39
N PRO A 216 8.72 -5.99 -7.85
CA PRO A 216 10.06 -5.84 -8.41
C PRO A 216 10.17 -6.42 -9.83
N ASN A 217 11.06 -5.84 -10.63
CA ASN A 217 11.48 -6.46 -11.89
C ASN A 217 12.41 -7.67 -11.64
N GLU A 218 12.91 -8.27 -12.72
CA GLU A 218 13.82 -9.43 -12.69
C GLU A 218 15.12 -9.18 -11.89
N ASN A 219 15.52 -7.91 -11.73
CA ASN A 219 16.71 -7.52 -10.96
C ASN A 219 16.38 -7.20 -9.49
N GLY A 220 15.17 -7.46 -9.01
CA GLY A 220 14.76 -7.13 -7.64
C GLY A 220 14.49 -5.65 -7.39
N ILE A 221 14.43 -4.83 -8.44
CA ILE A 221 14.23 -3.38 -8.33
C ILE A 221 12.75 -3.05 -8.48
N ILE A 222 12.20 -2.31 -7.52
CA ILE A 222 10.89 -1.68 -7.60
C ILE A 222 11.12 -0.20 -7.94
N SER A 223 10.57 0.30 -9.04
CA SER A 223 10.50 1.74 -9.33
C SER A 223 9.19 2.33 -8.82
N ALA A 224 9.10 3.66 -8.69
CA ALA A 224 7.88 4.32 -8.24
C ALA A 224 6.71 4.06 -9.21
N ASP A 225 6.96 4.16 -10.51
CA ASP A 225 5.97 3.80 -11.55
C ASP A 225 5.63 2.30 -11.51
N GLY A 226 6.62 1.42 -11.30
CA GLY A 226 6.37 -0.02 -11.20
C GLY A 226 5.47 -0.39 -10.03
N LEU A 227 5.70 0.22 -8.85
CA LEU A 227 4.83 0.05 -7.70
C LEU A 227 3.43 0.63 -7.95
N LYS A 228 3.35 1.81 -8.58
CA LYS A 228 2.08 2.41 -8.99
C LYS A 228 1.29 1.47 -9.90
N ASP A 229 1.89 0.97 -10.97
CA ASP A 229 1.24 0.10 -11.95
C ASP A 229 0.75 -1.20 -11.28
N TYR A 230 1.59 -1.77 -10.41
CA TYR A 230 1.22 -2.93 -9.61
C TYR A 230 0.00 -2.65 -8.71
N LEU A 231 0.04 -1.58 -7.91
CA LEU A 231 -1.05 -1.21 -7.00
C LEU A 231 -2.36 -0.94 -7.76
N MET A 232 -2.28 -0.18 -8.85
CA MET A 232 -3.43 0.16 -9.69
C MET A 232 -4.06 -1.08 -10.34
N LYS A 233 -3.26 -2.11 -10.62
CA LYS A 233 -3.74 -3.38 -11.20
C LYS A 233 -4.28 -4.34 -10.13
N GLN A 234 -3.52 -4.59 -9.06
CA GLN A 234 -3.82 -5.66 -8.12
C GLN A 234 -4.85 -5.28 -7.06
N THR A 235 -4.96 -4.01 -6.67
CA THR A 235 -5.96 -3.59 -5.67
C THR A 235 -7.39 -3.87 -6.14
N PRO A 236 -7.81 -3.52 -7.37
CA PRO A 236 -9.14 -3.86 -7.85
C PRO A 236 -9.39 -5.36 -7.94
N ILE A 237 -8.38 -6.14 -8.36
CA ILE A 237 -8.47 -7.60 -8.45
C ILE A 237 -8.71 -8.20 -7.07
N GLU A 238 -7.91 -7.79 -6.08
CA GLU A 238 -8.01 -8.30 -4.72
C GLU A 238 -9.33 -7.89 -4.06
N ALA A 239 -9.75 -6.64 -4.25
CA ALA A 239 -11.05 -6.17 -3.76
C ALA A 239 -12.21 -6.98 -4.36
N GLN A 240 -12.18 -7.26 -5.66
CA GLN A 240 -13.23 -7.98 -6.35
C GLN A 240 -13.36 -9.43 -5.84
N LYS A 241 -12.25 -10.12 -5.53
CA LYS A 241 -12.28 -11.46 -4.91
C LYS A 241 -13.05 -11.46 -3.58
N LYS A 242 -13.02 -10.34 -2.85
CA LYS A 242 -13.72 -10.15 -1.57
C LYS A 242 -15.12 -9.53 -1.75
N GLY A 243 -15.58 -9.34 -2.99
CA GLY A 243 -16.90 -8.78 -3.29
C GLY A 243 -16.99 -7.26 -3.25
N TYR A 244 -15.85 -6.55 -3.26
CA TYR A 244 -15.80 -5.10 -3.20
C TYR A 244 -15.31 -4.47 -4.51
N LYS A 245 -15.66 -3.20 -4.71
CA LYS A 245 -15.00 -2.33 -5.69
C LYS A 245 -14.07 -1.40 -4.93
N GLN A 246 -12.77 -1.48 -5.20
CA GLN A 246 -11.80 -0.54 -4.67
C GLN A 246 -10.77 -0.23 -5.75
N ILE A 247 -10.63 1.05 -6.10
CA ILE A 247 -9.71 1.50 -7.13
C ILE A 247 -8.79 2.54 -6.48
N PRO A 248 -7.49 2.26 -6.31
CA PRO A 248 -6.58 3.19 -5.67
C PRO A 248 -6.29 4.38 -6.58
N GLN A 249 -5.70 5.42 -6.00
CA GLN A 249 -5.15 6.54 -6.74
C GLN A 249 -3.70 6.75 -6.31
N ILE A 250 -2.76 6.65 -7.24
CA ILE A 250 -1.33 6.82 -6.97
C ILE A 250 -0.79 8.02 -7.75
N ILE A 251 -0.18 8.95 -7.04
CA ILE A 251 0.47 10.15 -7.59
C ILE A 251 1.97 10.00 -7.38
N VAL A 252 2.72 10.09 -8.48
CA VAL A 252 4.18 10.03 -8.49
C VAL A 252 4.67 11.37 -9.03
N ASP A 253 5.43 12.09 -8.23
CA ASP A 253 6.01 13.39 -8.57
C ASP A 253 7.53 13.32 -8.45
N SER A 254 8.22 13.74 -9.51
CA SER A 254 9.68 13.90 -9.57
C SER A 254 10.52 12.63 -9.37
N PHE A 255 9.90 11.46 -9.23
CA PHE A 255 10.58 10.17 -9.42
C PHE A 255 10.76 9.85 -10.90
N THR A 256 11.91 9.30 -11.27
CA THR A 256 12.17 8.80 -12.62
C THR A 256 12.09 7.26 -12.65
N LYS A 257 11.77 6.69 -13.81
CA LYS A 257 11.75 5.23 -14.02
C LYS A 257 13.09 4.54 -13.72
N GLU A 258 14.17 5.30 -13.82
CA GLU A 258 15.55 4.86 -13.63
C GLU A 258 15.99 4.90 -12.17
N THR A 259 15.31 5.67 -11.31
CA THR A 259 15.64 5.75 -9.88
C THR A 259 14.99 4.57 -9.14
N PRO A 260 15.78 3.67 -8.52
CA PRO A 260 15.24 2.60 -7.69
C PRO A 260 14.43 3.20 -6.54
N PHE A 261 13.16 2.81 -6.44
CA PHE A 261 12.30 3.20 -5.33
C PHE A 261 12.56 2.32 -4.12
N ILE A 262 12.58 1.00 -4.31
CA ILE A 262 13.02 -0.01 -3.33
C ILE A 262 13.90 -1.02 -4.07
N SER A 263 14.95 -1.50 -3.43
CA SER A 263 15.83 -2.54 -3.98
C SER A 263 15.85 -3.73 -3.03
N LEU A 264 15.35 -4.88 -3.50
CA LEU A 264 15.36 -6.12 -2.73
C LEU A 264 16.70 -6.82 -2.97
N VAL A 265 17.54 -6.85 -1.94
CA VAL A 265 18.86 -7.50 -2.00
C VAL A 265 18.68 -9.02 -2.07
N ASN A 266 19.38 -9.67 -2.99
CA ASN A 266 19.28 -11.12 -3.27
C ASN A 266 17.87 -11.59 -3.66
N PHE A 267 17.08 -10.74 -4.33
CA PHE A 267 15.79 -11.15 -4.85
C PHE A 267 15.94 -12.34 -5.81
N GLN A 268 15.39 -13.48 -5.42
CA GLN A 268 15.17 -14.62 -6.27
C GLN A 268 13.67 -14.88 -6.30
N SER A 269 13.08 -14.86 -7.49
CA SER A 269 11.70 -15.32 -7.61
C SER A 269 11.69 -16.81 -7.30
N GLU A 270 10.98 -17.20 -6.27
CA GLU A 270 10.60 -18.61 -6.09
C GLU A 270 9.68 -19.02 -7.24
N ASN A 271 9.73 -20.31 -7.58
CA ASN A 271 8.78 -20.88 -8.53
C ASN A 271 7.50 -21.26 -7.79
N ILE A 272 6.37 -20.84 -8.34
CA ILE A 272 5.04 -21.18 -7.84
C ILE A 272 4.51 -22.39 -8.61
N ILE A 273 3.84 -23.29 -7.88
CA ILE A 273 3.18 -24.43 -8.48
C ILE A 273 1.85 -23.97 -9.09
N CYS A 274 1.68 -24.24 -10.38
CA CYS A 274 0.46 -24.01 -11.12
C CYS A 274 -0.18 -25.35 -11.50
N TYR A 275 -1.42 -25.56 -11.07
CA TYR A 275 -2.28 -26.67 -11.44
C TYR A 275 -3.21 -26.21 -12.55
N ILE A 276 -3.18 -26.89 -13.68
CA ILE A 276 -3.98 -26.56 -14.85
C ILE A 276 -4.89 -27.75 -15.15
N VAL A 277 -6.19 -27.49 -15.15
CA VAL A 277 -7.26 -28.43 -15.43
C VAL A 277 -7.84 -28.08 -16.79
N PHE A 278 -7.66 -28.96 -17.77
CA PHE A 278 -8.27 -28.82 -19.08
C PHE A 278 -9.68 -29.37 -19.06
N SER A 279 -10.62 -28.60 -19.59
CA SER A 279 -12.01 -29.04 -19.74
C SER A 279 -12.14 -30.32 -20.59
N ASP A 280 -13.21 -31.08 -20.34
CA ASP A 280 -13.49 -32.33 -21.06
C ASP A 280 -13.63 -32.14 -22.58
N THR A 281 -14.00 -30.93 -23.00
CA THR A 281 -14.16 -30.56 -24.41
C THR A 281 -12.83 -30.25 -25.12
N ARG A 282 -11.75 -29.96 -24.38
CA ARG A 282 -10.42 -29.71 -24.96
C ARG A 282 -9.66 -31.00 -25.20
N ASN A 283 -9.46 -31.34 -26.47
CA ASN A 283 -8.81 -32.59 -26.88
C ASN A 283 -7.59 -32.35 -27.81
N GLY A 284 -7.19 -31.09 -27.99
CA GLY A 284 -6.05 -30.69 -28.82
C GLY A 284 -4.74 -30.53 -28.04
N ASP A 285 -3.71 -30.10 -28.75
CA ASP A 285 -2.44 -29.69 -28.14
C ASP A 285 -2.57 -28.28 -27.57
N ILE A 286 -2.14 -28.10 -26.33
CA ILE A 286 -2.15 -26.85 -25.59
C ILE A 286 -0.71 -26.41 -25.35
N GLU A 287 -0.39 -25.19 -25.72
CA GLU A 287 0.93 -24.60 -25.49
C GLU A 287 0.90 -23.66 -24.29
N LEU A 288 1.88 -23.80 -23.41
CA LEU A 288 2.20 -22.81 -22.39
C LEU A 288 3.33 -21.92 -22.90
N ILE A 289 3.07 -20.63 -22.95
CA ILE A 289 3.92 -19.63 -23.61
C ILE A 289 4.34 -18.58 -22.60
N ASP A 290 5.60 -18.17 -22.62
CA ASP A 290 6.12 -16.98 -21.93
C ASP A 290 6.75 -15.99 -22.93
N ASN A 291 7.51 -15.01 -22.44
CA ASN A 291 8.17 -14.01 -23.29
C ASN A 291 9.25 -14.59 -24.24
N SER A 292 9.76 -15.79 -23.94
CA SER A 292 10.77 -16.50 -24.75
C SER A 292 10.15 -17.40 -25.83
N GLY A 293 8.85 -17.71 -25.72
CA GLY A 293 8.12 -18.55 -26.66
C GLY A 293 7.39 -19.70 -25.95
N VAL A 294 7.20 -20.81 -26.66
CA VAL A 294 6.57 -22.02 -26.10
C VAL A 294 7.56 -22.67 -25.13
N ILE A 295 7.19 -22.74 -23.85
CA ILE A 295 8.00 -23.37 -22.81
C ILE A 295 7.52 -24.78 -22.46
N HIS A 296 6.26 -25.10 -22.78
CA HIS A 296 5.72 -26.44 -22.62
C HIS A 296 4.57 -26.70 -23.59
N SER A 297 4.36 -27.95 -23.96
CA SER A 297 3.22 -28.40 -24.75
C SER A 297 2.57 -29.60 -24.07
N TYR A 298 1.25 -29.55 -23.92
CA TYR A 298 0.43 -30.61 -23.33
C TYR A 298 -0.52 -31.15 -24.38
N ASN A 299 -0.85 -32.45 -24.30
CA ASN A 299 -1.93 -33.02 -25.09
C ASN A 299 -3.15 -33.25 -24.19
N ALA A 300 -4.18 -32.42 -24.34
CA ALA A 300 -5.36 -32.45 -23.47
C ALA A 300 -6.25 -33.69 -23.69
N SER A 301 -6.03 -34.48 -24.75
CA SER A 301 -6.65 -35.80 -24.90
C SER A 301 -6.01 -36.87 -24.02
N GLN A 302 -4.74 -36.70 -23.64
CA GLN A 302 -3.99 -37.71 -22.87
C GLN A 302 -3.97 -37.39 -21.37
N GLN A 303 -3.90 -36.11 -21.02
CA GLN A 303 -3.81 -35.68 -19.63
C GLN A 303 -4.67 -34.44 -19.42
N LYS A 304 -5.67 -34.54 -18.53
CA LYS A 304 -6.59 -33.44 -18.21
C LYS A 304 -6.10 -32.54 -17.09
N ASN A 305 -5.22 -33.04 -16.22
CA ASN A 305 -4.68 -32.29 -15.08
C ASN A 305 -3.16 -32.28 -15.16
N VAL A 306 -2.56 -31.11 -15.23
CA VAL A 306 -1.10 -30.94 -15.30
C VAL A 306 -0.63 -30.01 -14.19
N GLN A 307 0.60 -30.24 -13.73
CA GLN A 307 1.27 -29.42 -12.75
C GLN A 307 2.54 -28.87 -13.37
N VAL A 308 2.77 -27.57 -13.25
CA VAL A 308 3.97 -26.90 -13.74
C VAL A 308 4.51 -25.92 -12.71
N SER A 309 5.82 -25.89 -12.55
CA SER A 309 6.52 -24.94 -11.66
C SER A 309 6.94 -23.73 -12.48
N LEU A 310 6.39 -22.55 -12.17
CA LEU A 310 6.60 -21.32 -12.94
C LEU A 310 7.19 -20.24 -12.06
N SER A 311 8.21 -19.54 -12.56
CA SER A 311 8.69 -18.31 -11.93
C SER A 311 7.65 -17.20 -12.03
N LYS A 312 7.84 -16.11 -11.28
CA LYS A 312 7.07 -14.88 -11.46
C LYS A 312 7.06 -14.46 -12.94
N GLY A 313 5.88 -14.14 -13.46
CA GLY A 313 5.76 -13.73 -14.85
C GLY A 313 4.33 -13.72 -15.38
N LEU A 314 4.20 -13.36 -16.66
CA LEU A 314 2.99 -13.53 -17.43
C LEU A 314 3.17 -14.71 -18.37
N TYR A 315 2.21 -15.62 -18.34
CA TYR A 315 2.16 -16.80 -19.18
C TYR A 315 0.84 -16.81 -19.96
N LEU A 316 0.81 -17.57 -21.04
CA LEU A 316 -0.37 -17.73 -21.88
C LEU A 316 -0.55 -19.22 -22.19
N LEU A 317 -1.71 -19.76 -21.85
CA LEU A 317 -2.18 -21.01 -22.45
C LEU A 317 -2.80 -20.72 -23.80
N ARG A 318 -2.44 -21.50 -24.81
CA ARG A 318 -3.01 -21.44 -26.16
C ARG A 318 -3.46 -22.81 -26.61
N ASP A 319 -4.72 -22.94 -26.99
CA ASP A 319 -5.22 -24.10 -27.71
C ASP A 319 -4.82 -23.98 -29.19
N THR A 320 -4.04 -24.94 -29.69
CA THR A 320 -3.51 -24.89 -31.06
C THR A 320 -4.57 -25.18 -32.13
N VAL A 321 -5.69 -25.80 -31.74
CA VAL A 321 -6.78 -26.18 -32.64
C VAL A 321 -7.79 -25.04 -32.73
N THR A 322 -8.26 -24.52 -31.60
CA THR A 322 -9.29 -23.46 -31.57
C THR A 322 -8.70 -22.06 -31.64
N GLY A 323 -7.44 -21.89 -31.24
CA GLY A 323 -6.80 -20.58 -31.06
C GLY A 323 -7.17 -19.89 -29.75
N ASP A 324 -7.94 -20.54 -28.87
CA ASP A 324 -8.33 -19.99 -27.57
C ASP A 324 -7.10 -19.68 -26.72
N LYS A 325 -7.22 -18.63 -25.91
CA LYS A 325 -6.12 -18.12 -25.10
C LYS A 325 -6.56 -17.85 -23.68
N TYR A 326 -5.73 -18.20 -22.72
CA TYR A 326 -5.95 -17.90 -21.31
C TYR A 326 -4.68 -17.35 -20.66
N PRO A 327 -4.67 -16.08 -20.22
CA PRO A 327 -3.51 -15.51 -19.56
C PRO A 327 -3.41 -16.00 -18.11
N ILE A 328 -2.20 -16.32 -17.67
CA ILE A 328 -1.87 -16.69 -16.30
C ILE A 328 -0.88 -15.66 -15.79
N GLN A 329 -1.18 -15.01 -14.67
CA GLN A 329 -0.23 -14.16 -13.97
C GLN A 329 0.28 -14.90 -12.73
N VAL A 330 1.59 -15.09 -12.66
CA VAL A 330 2.27 -15.70 -11.51
C VAL A 330 2.93 -14.61 -10.68
N LEU A 331 2.53 -14.51 -9.41
CA LEU A 331 3.08 -13.60 -8.42
C LEU A 331 3.67 -14.39 -7.24
N PRO A 332 4.80 -13.96 -6.64
CA PRO A 332 5.35 -14.59 -5.43
C PRO A 332 4.39 -14.71 -4.25
N SER A 333 3.42 -13.81 -4.12
CA SER A 333 2.36 -13.90 -3.10
C SER A 333 1.37 -15.07 -3.31
N ASN A 334 1.36 -15.71 -4.49
CA ASN A 334 0.53 -16.88 -4.74
C ASN A 334 1.13 -18.12 -4.05
N LYS A 335 0.33 -18.83 -3.24
CA LYS A 335 0.72 -20.14 -2.69
C LYS A 335 0.75 -21.22 -3.78
N GLU A 336 -0.30 -21.23 -4.58
CA GLU A 336 -0.51 -22.08 -5.76
C GLU A 336 -1.50 -21.38 -6.69
N ILE A 337 -1.52 -21.77 -7.96
CA ILE A 337 -2.43 -21.22 -8.97
C ILE A 337 -3.25 -22.37 -9.54
N HIS A 338 -4.57 -22.20 -9.57
CA HIS A 338 -5.49 -23.15 -10.19
C HIS A 338 -6.11 -22.50 -11.43
N VAL A 339 -5.99 -23.18 -12.56
CA VAL A 339 -6.48 -22.69 -13.85
C VAL A 339 -7.41 -23.73 -14.46
N ASP A 340 -8.68 -23.38 -14.60
CA ASP A 340 -9.63 -24.12 -15.41
C ASP A 340 -9.60 -23.56 -16.84
N PHE A 341 -9.11 -24.35 -17.80
CA PHE A 341 -8.90 -23.92 -19.19
C PHE A 341 -9.77 -24.64 -20.22
#